data_AF-G9MK45-F1
#
_entry.id   AF-G9MK45-F1
#
_cell.length_a   1.000
_cell.length_b   1.000
_cell.length_c   1.000
_cell.angle_alpha   90.00
_cell.angle_beta   90.00
_cell.angle_gamma   90.00
#
_symmetry.space_group_name_H-M   'P 1'
#
loop_
_entity.id
_entity.type
_entity.pdbx_description
1 polymer ?
#
loop_
_entity_poly.entity_id
_entity_poly.type
_entity_poly.pdbx_seq_one_letter_code
_entity_poly.pdbx_strand_id
1 'polypeptide(L)'
;MAISISKWADGPLELIETPSATRQIADHPAHYVANEMAFAHNAMLRGLNAIYLQAPYIPRADVADFLFFVASWASWVHDHHILEETRMFPGFERIPGIRPGQLSQNIEQHHLFSAGLDDLKKYATNTTAVEYDGKTLRELIGSFSTHMRQHLADEIDTLWSLECCEKGQEKNLLKVYKDCEAEAAKQDKTVVPPMVLGLCDKTFQGGNSWPAIPMGSEYIVHYIFGRKHRGAWRFLPSDTFRRPRMLPFLGNDK
;
A
#
# COMPACT_ATOMS: atom_id res chain seq x y z
N MET A 1 -26.20 17.92 13.48
CA MET A 1 -25.26 18.36 12.44
C MET A 1 -24.18 17.30 12.35
N ALA A 2 -24.12 16.53 11.26
CA ALA A 2 -23.02 15.62 11.03
C ALA A 2 -21.77 16.49 10.82
N ILE A 3 -20.77 16.32 11.67
CA ILE A 3 -19.44 16.88 11.44
C ILE A 3 -19.02 16.32 10.08
N SER A 4 -18.93 17.18 9.07
CA SER A 4 -18.27 16.83 7.81
C SER A 4 -16.85 16.43 8.21
N ILE A 5 -16.58 15.14 8.24
CA ILE A 5 -15.22 14.65 8.38
C ILE A 5 -14.51 15.21 7.15
N SER A 6 -13.63 16.19 7.37
CA SER A 6 -12.75 16.72 6.35
C SER A 6 -12.21 15.56 5.52
N LYS A 7 -12.35 15.61 4.19
CA LYS A 7 -11.97 14.52 3.28
C LYS A 7 -10.60 13.95 3.67
N TRP A 8 -10.60 12.73 4.17
CA TRP A 8 -9.39 11.96 4.48
C TRP A 8 -9.15 10.92 3.38
N ALA A 9 -8.07 10.15 3.46
CA ALA A 9 -7.62 9.30 2.34
C ALA A 9 -8.34 7.95 2.20
N ASP A 10 -9.58 7.84 2.66
CA ASP A 10 -10.40 6.61 2.54
C ASP A 10 -11.22 6.56 1.24
N GLY A 11 -11.07 7.55 0.35
CA GLY A 11 -11.65 7.58 -1.00
C GLY A 11 -10.87 8.49 -1.96
N PRO A 12 -11.14 8.45 -3.27
CA PRO A 12 -12.30 7.83 -3.92
C PRO A 12 -12.23 6.31 -4.12
N LEU A 13 -11.05 5.69 -4.00
CA LEU A 13 -10.93 4.24 -4.03
C LEU A 13 -11.27 3.71 -2.64
N GLU A 14 -12.34 2.92 -2.56
CA GLU A 14 -12.79 2.31 -1.32
C GLU A 14 -11.70 1.41 -0.75
N LEU A 15 -11.52 1.45 0.57
CA LEU A 15 -10.62 0.52 1.25
C LEU A 15 -11.19 -0.91 1.23
N ILE A 16 -10.33 -1.87 1.57
CA ILE A 16 -10.68 -3.27 1.70
C ILE A 16 -11.04 -3.52 3.16
N GLU A 17 -12.19 -4.17 3.40
CA GLU A 17 -12.51 -4.71 4.72
C GLU A 17 -11.48 -5.80 5.07
N THR A 18 -10.77 -5.63 6.18
CA THR A 18 -9.78 -6.62 6.60
C THR A 18 -10.46 -7.89 7.10
N PRO A 19 -9.88 -9.08 6.85
CA PRO A 19 -10.42 -10.32 7.38
C PRO A 19 -10.63 -10.32 8.90
N SER A 20 -9.76 -9.65 9.67
CA SER A 20 -9.90 -9.51 11.13
C SER A 20 -11.12 -8.70 11.58
N ALA A 21 -11.75 -7.92 10.71
CA ALA A 21 -12.97 -7.20 11.02
C ALA A 21 -14.18 -8.13 11.19
N THR A 22 -14.20 -9.26 10.48
CA THR A 22 -15.38 -10.15 10.41
C THR A 22 -15.09 -11.62 10.68
N ARG A 23 -13.82 -12.04 10.68
CA ARG A 23 -13.41 -13.45 10.80
C ARG A 23 -12.26 -13.62 11.80
N GLN A 24 -12.10 -14.85 12.29
CA GLN A 24 -10.94 -15.23 13.09
C GLN A 24 -9.73 -15.41 12.16
N ILE A 25 -8.59 -14.81 12.51
CA ILE A 25 -7.36 -14.84 11.69
C ILE A 25 -6.20 -15.60 12.34
N ALA A 26 -6.33 -15.98 13.61
CA ALA A 26 -5.28 -16.64 14.38
C ALA A 26 -5.37 -18.18 14.34
N ASP A 27 -6.38 -18.72 13.66
CA ASP A 27 -6.66 -20.15 13.52
C ASP A 27 -5.83 -20.82 12.41
N HIS A 28 -5.48 -20.09 11.35
CA HIS A 28 -4.67 -20.60 10.26
C HIS A 28 -3.67 -19.55 9.70
N PRO A 29 -2.42 -19.92 9.35
CA PRO A 29 -1.46 -18.99 8.77
C PRO A 29 -1.90 -18.28 7.48
N ALA A 30 -2.69 -18.95 6.63
CA ALA A 30 -3.25 -18.31 5.43
C ALA A 30 -4.15 -17.11 5.78
N HIS A 31 -4.97 -17.24 6.84
CA HIS A 31 -5.85 -16.16 7.30
C HIS A 31 -5.07 -14.99 7.88
N TYR A 32 -4.01 -15.28 8.64
CA TYR A 32 -3.08 -14.26 9.12
C TYR A 32 -2.42 -13.51 7.95
N VAL A 33 -1.90 -14.23 6.95
CA VAL A 33 -1.24 -13.65 5.77
C VAL A 33 -2.21 -12.79 4.96
N ALA A 34 -3.41 -13.30 4.67
CA ALA A 34 -4.45 -12.53 3.98
C ALA A 34 -4.81 -11.24 4.73
N ASN A 35 -4.83 -11.29 6.07
CA ASN A 35 -5.11 -10.11 6.87
C ASN A 35 -3.99 -9.07 6.85
N GLU A 36 -2.73 -9.49 7.00
CA GLU A 36 -1.59 -8.56 6.88
C GLU A 36 -1.53 -7.95 5.47
N MET A 37 -1.87 -8.75 4.44
CA MET A 37 -1.94 -8.27 3.07
C MET A 37 -3.01 -7.19 2.87
N ALA A 38 -4.21 -7.40 3.44
CA ALA A 38 -5.27 -6.40 3.40
C ALA A 38 -4.85 -5.06 4.03
N PHE A 39 -4.05 -5.08 5.10
CA PHE A 39 -3.48 -3.85 5.66
C PHE A 39 -2.46 -3.18 4.74
N ALA A 40 -1.55 -3.95 4.12
CA ALA A 40 -0.60 -3.43 3.15
C ALA A 40 -1.31 -2.80 1.94
N HIS A 41 -2.33 -3.48 1.40
CA HIS A 41 -3.15 -3.00 0.30
C HIS A 41 -3.92 -1.73 0.67
N ASN A 42 -4.45 -1.64 1.89
CA ASN A 42 -5.08 -0.43 2.38
C ASN A 42 -4.11 0.74 2.52
N ALA A 43 -2.84 0.50 2.86
CA ALA A 43 -1.81 1.55 2.82
C ALA A 43 -1.53 2.01 1.37
N MET A 44 -1.52 1.10 0.39
CA MET A 44 -1.43 1.46 -1.03
C MET A 44 -2.61 2.32 -1.49
N LEU A 45 -3.83 1.89 -1.18
CA LEU A 45 -5.06 2.61 -1.53
C LEU A 45 -5.11 4.00 -0.89
N ARG A 46 -4.74 4.11 0.39
CA ARG A 46 -4.62 5.41 1.07
C ARG A 46 -3.58 6.31 0.43
N GLY A 47 -2.46 5.76 -0.03
CA GLY A 47 -1.46 6.52 -0.78
C GLY A 47 -2.01 7.05 -2.08
N LEU A 48 -2.67 6.22 -2.88
CA LEU A 48 -3.25 6.62 -4.15
C LEU A 48 -4.38 7.66 -3.98
N ASN A 49 -5.22 7.47 -2.97
CA ASN A 49 -6.27 8.42 -2.58
C ASN A 49 -5.67 9.76 -2.15
N ALA A 50 -4.65 9.76 -1.29
CA ALA A 50 -3.97 10.98 -0.85
C ALA A 50 -3.33 11.73 -2.02
N ILE A 51 -2.71 11.01 -2.96
CA ILE A 51 -2.16 11.58 -4.19
C ILE A 51 -3.28 12.21 -5.04
N TYR A 52 -4.34 11.45 -5.33
CA TYR A 52 -5.44 11.87 -6.17
C TYR A 52 -6.15 13.13 -5.64
N LEU A 53 -6.42 13.16 -4.33
CA LEU A 53 -7.12 14.26 -3.67
C LEU A 53 -6.30 15.55 -3.67
N GLN A 54 -4.98 15.44 -3.51
CA GLN A 54 -4.11 16.61 -3.36
C GLN A 54 -3.57 17.15 -4.68
N ALA A 55 -3.47 16.32 -5.72
CA ALA A 55 -2.81 16.67 -6.99
C ALA A 55 -3.25 18.02 -7.60
N PRO A 56 -4.54 18.38 -7.66
CA PRO A 56 -4.95 19.65 -8.27
C PRO A 56 -4.55 20.89 -7.46
N TYR A 57 -4.12 20.72 -6.22
CA TYR A 57 -4.00 21.80 -5.23
C TYR A 57 -2.57 21.99 -4.71
N ILE A 58 -1.60 21.27 -5.27
CA ILE A 58 -0.20 21.38 -4.85
C ILE A 58 0.37 22.74 -5.28
N PRO A 59 0.85 23.58 -4.34
CA PRO A 59 1.53 24.82 -4.67
C PRO A 59 2.84 24.54 -5.41
N ARG A 60 3.24 25.42 -6.32
CA ARG A 60 4.47 25.27 -7.13
C ARG A 60 5.72 24.98 -6.28
N ALA A 61 5.82 25.56 -5.09
CA ALA A 61 6.96 25.35 -4.17
C ALA A 61 7.04 23.92 -3.61
N ASP A 62 5.92 23.19 -3.60
CA ASP A 62 5.79 21.87 -2.99
C ASP A 62 5.77 20.74 -4.02
N VAL A 63 5.73 21.07 -5.32
CA VAL A 63 5.60 20.10 -6.42
C VAL A 63 6.75 19.09 -6.44
N ALA A 64 7.99 19.51 -6.23
CA ALA A 64 9.14 18.59 -6.26
C ALA A 64 9.03 17.51 -5.17
N ASP A 65 8.64 17.90 -3.96
CA ASP A 65 8.40 16.97 -2.85
C ASP A 65 7.20 16.06 -3.13
N PHE A 66 6.14 16.61 -3.75
CA PHE A 66 4.95 15.85 -4.10
C PHE A 66 5.25 14.79 -5.17
N LEU A 67 5.95 15.16 -6.23
CA LEU A 67 6.39 14.23 -7.28
C LEU A 67 7.32 13.15 -6.73
N PHE A 68 8.21 13.50 -5.79
CA PHE A 68 9.01 12.50 -5.07
C PHE A 68 8.14 11.51 -4.30
N PHE A 69 7.10 11.98 -3.59
CA PHE A 69 6.15 11.10 -2.90
C PHE A 69 5.42 10.17 -3.89
N VAL A 70 4.92 10.70 -5.00
CA VAL A 70 4.22 9.90 -6.03
C VAL A 70 5.14 8.83 -6.63
N ALA A 71 6.38 9.20 -7.00
CA ALA A 71 7.36 8.25 -7.54
C ALA A 71 7.74 7.19 -6.52
N SER A 72 7.91 7.57 -5.25
CA SER A 72 8.21 6.63 -4.15
C SER A 72 7.07 5.65 -3.92
N TRP A 73 5.83 6.13 -3.88
CA TRP A 73 4.64 5.30 -3.74
C TRP A 73 4.52 4.32 -4.90
N ALA A 74 4.63 4.79 -6.15
CA ALA A 74 4.53 3.92 -7.32
C ALA A 74 5.66 2.87 -7.34
N SER A 75 6.88 3.25 -6.96
CA SER A 75 7.99 2.29 -6.86
C SER A 75 7.75 1.23 -5.77
N TRP A 76 7.20 1.61 -4.63
CA TRP A 76 6.87 0.64 -3.57
C TRP A 76 5.80 -0.35 -4.02
N VAL A 77 4.76 0.12 -4.72
CA VAL A 77 3.73 -0.74 -5.30
C VAL A 77 4.32 -1.70 -6.33
N HIS A 78 5.22 -1.24 -7.22
CA HIS A 78 5.93 -2.15 -8.13
C HIS A 78 6.77 -3.20 -7.39
N ASP A 79 7.60 -2.78 -6.44
CA ASP A 79 8.49 -3.67 -5.71
C ASP A 79 7.71 -4.74 -4.93
N HIS A 80 6.53 -4.37 -4.40
CA HIS A 80 5.59 -5.28 -3.76
C HIS A 80 5.15 -6.39 -4.72
N HIS A 81 4.52 -6.05 -5.85
CA HIS A 81 4.03 -7.07 -6.79
C HIS A 81 5.17 -7.88 -7.43
N ILE A 82 6.35 -7.28 -7.67
CA ILE A 82 7.54 -8.03 -8.12
C ILE A 82 7.93 -9.09 -7.10
N LEU A 83 7.94 -8.74 -5.81
CA LEU A 83 8.26 -9.69 -4.74
C LEU A 83 7.23 -10.83 -4.68
N GLU A 84 5.97 -10.52 -4.89
CA GLU A 84 4.89 -11.51 -4.90
C GLU A 84 5.07 -12.52 -6.02
N GLU A 85 5.18 -12.04 -7.26
CA GLU A 85 5.28 -12.88 -8.45
C GLU A 85 6.58 -13.68 -8.51
N THR A 86 7.69 -13.10 -8.04
CA THR A 86 9.00 -13.76 -8.15
C THR A 86 9.32 -14.66 -6.96
N ARG A 87 8.68 -14.45 -5.81
CA ARG A 87 8.99 -15.18 -4.55
C ARG A 87 7.75 -15.76 -3.88
N MET A 88 6.78 -14.92 -3.53
CA MET A 88 5.69 -15.30 -2.63
C MET A 88 4.75 -16.32 -3.28
N PHE A 89 4.17 -16.00 -4.45
CA PHE A 89 3.23 -16.90 -5.12
C PHE A 89 3.89 -18.22 -5.52
N PRO A 90 5.08 -18.24 -6.19
CA PRO A 90 5.75 -19.50 -6.46
C PRO A 90 6.15 -20.25 -5.19
N GLY A 91 6.39 -19.54 -4.08
CA GLY A 91 6.67 -20.11 -2.77
C GLY A 91 5.47 -20.87 -2.21
N PHE A 92 4.28 -20.27 -2.27
CA PHE A 92 3.03 -20.89 -1.85
C PHE A 92 2.63 -22.07 -2.72
N GLU A 93 2.73 -21.95 -4.04
CA GLU A 93 2.33 -23.03 -4.97
C GLU A 93 3.23 -24.27 -4.91
N ARG A 94 4.42 -24.17 -4.29
CA ARG A 94 5.28 -25.34 -4.00
C ARG A 94 4.86 -26.12 -2.76
N ILE A 95 3.95 -25.58 -1.95
CA ILE A 95 3.51 -26.23 -0.72
C ILE A 95 2.48 -27.31 -1.05
N PRO A 96 2.65 -28.55 -0.55
CA PRO A 96 1.68 -29.62 -0.78
C PRO A 96 0.25 -29.20 -0.40
N GLY A 97 -0.71 -29.57 -1.24
CA GLY A 97 -2.13 -29.22 -1.10
C GLY A 97 -2.56 -27.95 -1.84
N ILE A 98 -1.64 -27.02 -2.12
CA ILE A 98 -1.92 -25.85 -2.96
C ILE A 98 -1.77 -26.25 -4.42
N ARG A 99 -2.76 -25.91 -5.26
CA ARG A 99 -2.72 -26.28 -6.67
C ARG A 99 -1.74 -25.38 -7.42
N PRO A 100 -0.89 -25.93 -8.32
CA PRO A 100 -0.12 -25.11 -9.25
C PRO A 100 -1.03 -24.19 -10.05
N GLY A 101 -0.68 -22.92 -10.16
CA GLY A 101 -1.47 -21.88 -10.82
C GLY A 101 -2.68 -21.37 -10.03
N GLN A 102 -2.85 -21.74 -8.75
CA GLN A 102 -3.93 -21.21 -7.92
C GLN A 102 -3.85 -19.69 -7.73
N LEU A 103 -2.66 -19.09 -7.87
CA LEU A 103 -2.43 -17.65 -7.76
C LEU A 103 -2.26 -16.96 -9.12
N SER A 104 -2.44 -17.67 -10.24
CA SER A 104 -2.23 -17.09 -11.59
C SER A 104 -3.19 -15.94 -11.92
N GLN A 105 -4.40 -15.96 -11.39
CA GLN A 105 -5.35 -14.86 -11.58
C GLN A 105 -4.80 -13.53 -11.02
N ASN A 106 -4.08 -13.57 -9.89
CA ASN A 106 -3.47 -12.37 -9.31
C ASN A 106 -2.42 -11.77 -10.25
N ILE A 107 -1.61 -12.61 -10.89
CA ILE A 107 -0.63 -12.20 -11.90
C ILE A 107 -1.32 -11.57 -13.11
N GLU A 108 -2.37 -12.22 -13.63
CA GLU A 108 -3.15 -11.70 -14.77
C GLU A 108 -3.77 -10.34 -14.46
N GLN A 109 -4.32 -10.17 -13.26
CA GLN A 109 -4.89 -8.90 -12.80
C GLN A 109 -3.82 -7.82 -12.59
N HIS A 110 -2.63 -8.16 -12.09
CA HIS A 110 -1.52 -7.21 -11.99
C HIS A 110 -1.15 -6.63 -13.35
N HIS A 111 -1.10 -7.46 -14.40
CA HIS A 111 -0.86 -6.99 -15.76
C HIS A 111 -1.89 -5.99 -16.29
N LEU A 112 -3.12 -5.96 -15.74
CA LEU A 112 -4.15 -5.01 -16.15
C LEU A 112 -3.88 -3.57 -15.69
N PHE A 113 -3.07 -3.37 -14.64
CA PHE A 113 -2.77 -2.04 -14.11
C PHE A 113 -1.28 -1.66 -14.16
N SER A 114 -0.38 -2.62 -14.40
CA SER A 114 1.07 -2.41 -14.37
C SER A 114 1.55 -1.30 -15.31
N ALA A 115 1.05 -1.26 -16.55
CA ALA A 115 1.40 -0.23 -17.52
C ALA A 115 0.99 1.19 -17.07
N GLY A 116 -0.21 1.33 -16.47
CA GLY A 116 -0.65 2.63 -15.95
C GLY A 116 0.11 3.07 -14.70
N LEU A 117 0.52 2.11 -13.86
CA LEU A 117 1.40 2.37 -12.73
C LEU A 117 2.81 2.83 -13.18
N ASP A 118 3.35 2.21 -14.24
CA ASP A 118 4.60 2.61 -14.88
C ASP A 118 4.52 4.04 -15.43
N ASP A 119 3.41 4.38 -16.11
CA ASP A 119 3.19 5.73 -16.63
C ASP A 119 3.10 6.77 -15.51
N LEU A 120 2.44 6.45 -14.39
CA LEU A 120 2.40 7.32 -13.21
C LEU A 120 3.80 7.52 -12.62
N LYS A 121 4.57 6.45 -12.46
CA LYS A 121 5.96 6.51 -11.96
C LYS A 121 6.84 7.35 -12.88
N LYS A 122 6.73 7.15 -14.19
CA LYS A 122 7.48 7.88 -15.22
C LYS A 122 7.13 9.37 -15.21
N TYR A 123 5.84 9.71 -15.13
CA TYR A 123 5.39 11.10 -14.99
C TYR A 123 5.99 11.72 -13.73
N ALA A 124 5.87 11.05 -12.58
CA ALA A 124 6.36 11.56 -11.31
C ALA A 124 7.88 11.76 -11.29
N THR A 125 8.64 10.91 -11.99
CA THR A 125 10.11 10.98 -12.02
C THR A 125 10.63 12.06 -12.96
N ASN A 126 9.97 12.28 -14.10
CA ASN A 126 10.51 13.10 -15.19
C ASN A 126 9.90 14.50 -15.28
N THR A 127 8.78 14.75 -14.60
CA THR A 127 8.08 16.03 -14.66
C THR A 127 8.77 17.08 -13.79
N THR A 128 9.01 18.27 -14.34
CA THR A 128 9.52 19.39 -13.54
C THR A 128 8.40 20.13 -12.82
N ALA A 129 8.74 20.97 -11.82
CA ALA A 129 7.75 21.77 -11.12
C ALA A 129 6.96 22.75 -12.01
N VAL A 130 7.49 23.09 -13.18
CA VAL A 130 6.84 23.98 -14.15
C VAL A 130 5.86 23.22 -15.04
N GLU A 131 6.17 21.98 -15.37
CA GLU A 131 5.36 21.11 -16.24
C GLU A 131 4.27 20.33 -15.49
N TYR A 132 4.33 20.35 -14.16
CA TYR A 132 3.37 19.67 -13.33
C TYR A 132 1.94 20.16 -13.57
N ASP A 133 1.05 19.19 -13.79
CA ASP A 133 -0.38 19.38 -13.91
C ASP A 133 -1.11 18.31 -13.11
N GLY A 134 -1.79 18.75 -12.05
CA GLY A 134 -2.59 17.89 -11.19
C GLY A 134 -3.73 17.18 -11.93
N LYS A 135 -4.26 17.77 -13.02
CA LYS A 135 -5.29 17.12 -13.85
C LYS A 135 -4.72 15.92 -14.60
N THR A 136 -3.60 16.11 -15.30
CA THR A 136 -2.86 15.02 -15.97
C THR A 136 -2.56 13.88 -14.99
N LEU A 137 -2.10 14.19 -13.77
CA LEU A 137 -1.81 13.16 -12.77
C LEU A 137 -3.08 12.38 -12.36
N ARG A 138 -4.24 13.05 -12.20
CA ARG A 138 -5.52 12.37 -11.93
C ARG A 138 -5.99 11.51 -13.09
N GLU A 139 -5.78 11.95 -14.33
CA GLU A 139 -6.10 11.17 -15.53
C GLU A 139 -5.25 9.89 -15.61
N LEU A 140 -3.95 9.98 -15.29
CA LEU A 140 -3.08 8.81 -15.17
C LEU A 140 -3.57 7.83 -14.09
N ILE A 141 -3.94 8.31 -12.91
CA ILE A 141 -4.51 7.44 -11.86
C ILE A 141 -5.82 6.79 -12.35
N GLY A 142 -6.66 7.54 -13.05
CA GLY A 142 -7.92 7.05 -13.59
C GLY A 142 -7.79 5.89 -14.58
N SER A 143 -6.64 5.77 -15.28
CA SER A 143 -6.44 4.72 -16.28
C SER A 143 -6.27 3.31 -15.69
N PHE A 144 -5.79 3.21 -14.45
CA PHE A 144 -5.41 1.91 -13.84
C PHE A 144 -6.04 1.65 -12.47
N SER A 145 -6.44 2.68 -11.74
CA SER A 145 -6.83 2.57 -10.32
C SER A 145 -7.99 1.60 -10.05
N THR A 146 -8.95 1.47 -10.97
CA THR A 146 -10.07 0.53 -10.81
C THR A 146 -9.57 -0.93 -10.88
N HIS A 147 -8.71 -1.24 -11.86
CA HIS A 147 -8.11 -2.58 -11.98
C HIS A 147 -7.21 -2.89 -10.80
N MET A 148 -6.40 -1.93 -10.35
CA MET A 148 -5.56 -2.08 -9.16
C MET A 148 -6.42 -2.37 -7.92
N ARG A 149 -7.48 -1.59 -7.66
CA ARG A 149 -8.35 -1.84 -6.50
C ARG A 149 -9.07 -3.18 -6.58
N GLN A 150 -9.44 -3.65 -7.77
CA GLN A 150 -10.02 -4.98 -7.93
C GLN A 150 -8.99 -6.06 -7.58
N HIS A 151 -7.80 -5.99 -8.16
CA HIS A 151 -6.69 -6.91 -7.90
C HIS A 151 -6.38 -7.04 -6.40
N LEU A 152 -6.17 -5.89 -5.73
CA LEU A 152 -5.83 -5.85 -4.31
C LEU A 152 -6.91 -6.48 -3.43
N ALA A 153 -8.18 -6.44 -3.83
CA ALA A 153 -9.26 -7.06 -3.06
C ALA A 153 -9.37 -8.57 -3.34
N ASP A 154 -9.33 -8.96 -4.61
CA ASP A 154 -9.43 -10.37 -5.02
C ASP A 154 -8.29 -11.21 -4.46
N GLU A 155 -7.10 -10.63 -4.32
CA GLU A 155 -5.97 -11.29 -3.69
C GLU A 155 -6.22 -11.73 -2.25
N ILE A 156 -7.01 -10.97 -1.48
CA ILE A 156 -7.28 -11.33 -0.09
C ILE A 156 -8.02 -12.66 -0.01
N ASP A 157 -9.00 -12.87 -0.89
CA ASP A 157 -9.73 -14.13 -0.97
C ASP A 157 -8.86 -15.28 -1.51
N THR A 158 -7.99 -15.00 -2.50
CA THR A 158 -7.05 -16.01 -3.00
C THR A 158 -6.08 -16.45 -1.90
N LEU A 159 -5.47 -15.51 -1.17
CA LEU A 159 -4.55 -15.80 -0.06
C LEU A 159 -5.26 -16.52 1.08
N TRP A 160 -6.50 -16.15 1.39
CA TRP A 160 -7.32 -16.85 2.37
C TRP A 160 -7.50 -18.33 1.99
N SER A 161 -7.78 -18.61 0.72
CA SER A 161 -8.02 -19.96 0.21
C SER A 161 -6.82 -20.92 0.33
N LEU A 162 -5.62 -20.41 0.63
CA LEU A 162 -4.43 -21.22 0.86
C LEU A 162 -4.50 -22.07 2.15
N GLU A 163 -5.57 -21.93 2.93
CA GLU A 163 -5.94 -22.90 3.98
C GLU A 163 -6.12 -24.33 3.47
N CYS A 164 -6.27 -24.51 2.16
CA CYS A 164 -6.32 -25.82 1.51
C CYS A 164 -4.98 -26.60 1.51
N CYS A 165 -3.89 -26.02 2.01
CA CYS A 165 -2.61 -26.73 2.11
C CYS A 165 -2.73 -28.03 2.93
N GLU A 166 -1.88 -29.02 2.64
CA GLU A 166 -1.88 -30.27 3.37
C GLU A 166 -1.58 -30.05 4.86
N LYS A 167 -2.24 -30.83 5.72
CA LYS A 167 -2.04 -30.78 7.16
C LYS A 167 -0.56 -30.97 7.52
N GLY A 168 -0.03 -30.07 8.34
CA GLY A 168 1.38 -30.02 8.73
C GLY A 168 2.24 -29.10 7.87
N GLN A 169 1.70 -28.51 6.80
CA GLN A 169 2.40 -27.56 5.93
C GLN A 169 2.15 -26.09 6.31
N GLU A 170 1.35 -25.81 7.33
CA GLU A 170 0.92 -24.46 7.71
C GLU A 170 2.12 -23.58 8.10
N LYS A 171 3.17 -24.19 8.69
CA LYS A 171 4.43 -23.51 9.01
C LYS A 171 5.21 -23.07 7.77
N ASN A 172 5.09 -23.81 6.66
CA ASN A 172 5.78 -23.49 5.42
C ASN A 172 5.11 -22.28 4.74
N LEU A 173 3.78 -22.15 4.83
CA LEU A 173 3.06 -20.93 4.41
C LEU A 173 3.58 -19.72 5.16
N LEU A 174 3.59 -19.78 6.50
CA LEU A 174 4.08 -18.67 7.31
C LEU A 174 5.56 -18.35 7.03
N LYS A 175 6.37 -19.37 6.75
CA LYS A 175 7.78 -19.19 6.41
C LYS A 175 7.95 -18.42 5.10
N VAL A 176 7.24 -18.80 4.04
CA VAL A 176 7.30 -18.10 2.73
C VAL A 176 6.94 -16.63 2.90
N TYR A 177 5.88 -16.33 3.64
CA TYR A 177 5.48 -14.96 3.93
C TYR A 177 6.57 -14.17 4.67
N LYS A 178 7.10 -14.72 5.78
CA LYS A 178 8.15 -14.06 6.57
C LYS A 178 9.45 -13.86 5.81
N ASP A 179 9.81 -14.79 4.93
CA ASP A 179 10.97 -14.63 4.05
C ASP A 179 10.76 -13.43 3.12
N CYS A 180 9.54 -13.24 2.58
CA CYS A 180 9.20 -12.07 1.75
C CYS A 180 9.22 -10.77 2.58
N GLU A 181 8.66 -10.75 3.79
CA GLU A 181 8.76 -9.58 4.68
C GLU A 181 10.23 -9.19 4.95
N ALA A 182 11.11 -10.19 5.16
CA ALA A 182 12.53 -9.95 5.37
C ALA A 182 13.24 -9.38 4.12
N GLU A 183 12.82 -9.78 2.92
CA GLU A 183 13.30 -9.18 1.67
C GLU A 183 12.77 -7.75 1.49
N ALA A 184 11.49 -7.49 1.75
CA ALA A 184 10.91 -6.15 1.70
C ALA A 184 11.59 -5.19 2.69
N ALA A 185 12.01 -5.67 3.87
CA ALA A 185 12.73 -4.89 4.86
C ALA A 185 14.12 -4.37 4.40
N LYS A 186 14.63 -4.82 3.24
CA LYS A 186 15.89 -4.34 2.65
C LYS A 186 15.75 -3.07 1.81
N GLN A 187 14.52 -2.61 1.55
CA GLN A 187 14.27 -1.37 0.82
C GLN A 187 14.87 -0.13 1.51
N ASP A 188 14.97 1.00 0.79
CA ASP A 188 15.59 2.22 1.32
C ASP A 188 14.89 2.68 2.61
N LYS A 189 15.63 2.56 3.71
CA LYS A 189 15.16 2.88 5.06
C LYS A 189 14.76 4.35 5.23
N THR A 190 15.26 5.23 4.36
CA THR A 190 14.94 6.67 4.35
C THR A 190 13.70 7.02 3.54
N VAL A 191 13.15 6.06 2.78
CA VAL A 191 11.98 6.24 1.89
C VAL A 191 10.81 5.38 2.32
N VAL A 192 10.98 4.05 2.30
CA VAL A 192 9.85 3.12 2.46
C VAL A 192 9.28 3.14 3.87
N PRO A 193 10.05 3.01 4.97
CA PRO A 193 9.47 3.01 6.31
C PRO A 193 8.74 4.31 6.67
N PRO A 194 9.29 5.53 6.43
CA PRO A 194 8.54 6.77 6.67
C PRO A 194 7.24 6.85 5.88
N MET A 195 7.27 6.43 4.61
CA MET A 195 6.10 6.43 3.73
C MET A 195 5.04 5.44 4.21
N VAL A 196 5.38 4.15 4.34
CA VAL A 196 4.44 3.09 4.73
C VAL A 196 3.80 3.39 6.08
N LEU A 197 4.57 3.82 7.09
CA LEU A 197 3.98 4.19 8.38
C LEU A 197 3.01 5.37 8.27
N GLY A 198 3.32 6.39 7.46
CA GLY A 198 2.39 7.50 7.24
C GLY A 198 1.21 7.18 6.32
N LEU A 199 1.22 6.04 5.62
CA LEU A 199 0.07 5.52 4.86
C LEU A 199 -0.87 4.66 5.72
N CYS A 200 -0.40 4.16 6.86
CA CYS A 200 -1.20 3.35 7.77
C CYS A 200 -2.05 4.19 8.72
N ASP A 201 -3.25 3.72 9.00
CA ASP A 201 -4.06 4.15 10.14
C ASP A 201 -4.13 3.03 11.18
N LYS A 202 -3.63 3.31 12.39
CA LYS A 202 -3.66 2.35 13.51
C LYS A 202 -5.06 2.10 14.07
N THR A 203 -6.03 2.95 13.77
CA THR A 203 -7.41 2.90 14.30
C THR A 203 -8.38 2.18 13.38
N PHE A 204 -7.96 1.87 12.15
CA PHE A 204 -8.80 1.25 11.14
C PHE A 204 -9.40 -0.07 11.64
N GLN A 205 -10.72 -0.22 11.52
CA GLN A 205 -11.51 -1.40 11.86
C GLN A 205 -11.20 -2.03 13.23
N GLY A 206 -11.02 -1.20 14.25
CA GLY A 206 -10.82 -1.66 15.63
C GLY A 206 -9.35 -1.90 16.01
N GLY A 207 -8.43 -1.69 15.07
CA GLY A 207 -7.00 -1.69 15.33
C GLY A 207 -6.20 -2.24 14.15
N ASN A 208 -5.07 -1.60 13.87
CA ASN A 208 -4.12 -2.05 12.86
C ASN A 208 -2.72 -2.12 13.46
N SER A 209 -2.23 -3.35 13.63
CA SER A 209 -0.87 -3.63 14.10
C SER A 209 0.18 -3.62 12.98
N TRP A 210 -0.24 -3.66 11.71
CA TRP A 210 0.66 -3.69 10.56
C TRP A 210 1.29 -2.30 10.28
N PRO A 211 2.57 -2.26 9.86
CA PRO A 211 3.50 -3.37 9.80
C PRO A 211 3.99 -3.78 11.21
N ALA A 212 4.23 -5.08 11.40
CA ALA A 212 4.82 -5.60 12.63
C ALA A 212 6.31 -5.19 12.71
N ILE A 213 6.60 -4.08 13.38
CA ILE A 213 7.96 -3.56 13.55
C ILE A 213 8.45 -3.69 15.00
N PRO A 214 9.77 -3.87 15.22
CA PRO A 214 10.34 -3.93 16.57
C PRO A 214 9.98 -2.70 17.40
N MET A 215 9.77 -2.88 18.69
CA MET A 215 9.44 -1.78 19.62
C MET A 215 10.47 -0.64 19.50
N GLY A 216 9.98 0.60 19.41
CA GLY A 216 10.82 1.79 19.26
C GLY A 216 11.23 2.11 17.81
N SER A 217 10.98 1.24 16.84
CA SER A 217 11.33 1.48 15.43
C SER A 217 10.64 2.72 14.86
N GLU A 218 9.38 2.99 15.22
CA GLU A 218 8.66 4.21 14.79
C GLU A 218 9.41 5.49 15.18
N TYR A 219 10.10 5.52 16.34
CA TYR A 219 10.90 6.66 16.77
C TYR A 219 12.16 6.83 15.92
N ILE A 220 12.84 5.73 15.58
CA ILE A 220 14.00 5.76 14.68
C ILE A 220 13.57 6.26 13.30
N VAL A 221 12.44 5.76 12.79
CA VAL A 221 11.89 6.21 11.52
C VAL A 221 11.56 7.70 11.57
N HIS A 222 10.88 8.16 12.62
CA HIS A 222 10.47 9.56 12.75
C HIS A 222 11.65 10.53 12.88
N TYR A 223 12.58 10.24 13.80
CA TYR A 223 13.63 11.18 14.19
C TYR A 223 14.91 11.05 13.37
N ILE A 224 15.14 9.94 12.65
CA ILE A 224 16.36 9.71 11.86
C ILE A 224 16.01 9.60 10.38
N PHE A 225 15.27 8.54 10.00
CA PHE A 225 15.10 8.22 8.59
C PHE A 225 14.19 9.19 7.84
N GLY A 226 13.10 9.64 8.46
CA GLY A 226 12.13 10.56 7.87
C GLY A 226 12.68 11.97 7.59
N ARG A 227 13.84 12.33 8.16
CA ARG A 227 14.41 13.68 8.01
C ARG A 227 14.84 14.01 6.59
N LYS A 228 15.34 13.02 5.86
CA LYS A 228 15.92 13.18 4.51
C LYS A 228 14.90 13.72 3.50
N HIS A 229 13.66 13.19 3.55
CA HIS A 229 12.57 13.52 2.64
C HIS A 229 11.35 14.12 3.37
N ARG A 230 11.58 14.87 4.46
CA ARG A 230 10.51 15.42 5.31
C ARG A 230 9.45 16.22 4.55
N GLY A 231 9.84 16.87 3.46
CA GLY A 231 8.96 17.64 2.59
C GLY A 231 7.94 16.74 1.87
N ALA A 232 8.34 15.55 1.44
CA ALA A 232 7.44 14.57 0.84
C ALA A 232 6.48 13.95 1.87
N TRP A 233 6.96 13.77 3.11
CA TRP A 233 6.16 13.11 4.15
C TRP A 233 5.03 13.93 4.70
N ARG A 234 4.81 15.18 4.27
CA ARG A 234 3.63 15.98 4.67
C ARG A 234 2.35 15.62 3.91
N PHE A 235 2.47 14.98 2.75
CA PHE A 235 1.32 14.57 1.93
C PHE A 235 0.67 13.26 2.41
N LEU A 236 1.31 12.56 3.35
CA LEU A 236 0.82 11.30 3.90
C LEU A 236 -0.44 11.53 4.76
N PRO A 237 -1.43 10.61 4.72
CA PRO A 237 -2.68 10.73 5.47
C PRO A 237 -2.55 10.46 6.97
N SER A 238 -1.42 9.93 7.43
CA SER A 238 -1.12 9.72 8.85
C SER A 238 0.28 10.25 9.20
N ASP A 239 0.53 10.41 10.51
CA ASP A 239 1.88 10.62 11.02
C ASP A 239 2.69 9.31 11.09
N THR A 240 3.98 9.39 11.42
CA THR A 240 4.87 8.21 11.53
C THR A 240 4.44 7.24 12.64
N PHE A 241 3.59 7.67 13.57
CA PHE A 241 3.00 6.84 14.62
C PHE A 241 1.61 6.31 14.23
N ARG A 242 1.32 6.33 12.91
CA ARG A 242 0.11 5.81 12.27
C ARG A 242 -1.17 6.45 12.79
N ARG A 243 -1.08 7.70 13.26
CA ARG A 243 -2.25 8.49 13.69
C ARG A 243 -2.79 9.27 12.48
N PRO A 244 -4.09 9.14 12.18
CA PRO A 244 -4.74 9.92 11.13
C PRO A 244 -4.48 11.42 11.27
N ARG A 245 -4.27 12.09 10.14
CA ARG A 245 -4.19 13.55 10.06
C ARG A 245 -4.83 14.07 8.77
N MET A 246 -5.21 15.34 8.78
CA MET A 246 -5.78 15.99 7.61
C MET A 246 -4.76 16.09 6.47
N LEU A 247 -5.25 15.93 5.24
CA LEU A 247 -4.45 16.21 4.04
C LEU A 247 -4.29 17.74 3.90
N PRO A 248 -3.05 18.25 3.75
CA PRO A 248 -2.80 19.70 3.75
C PRO A 248 -3.27 20.44 2.49
N PHE A 249 -3.44 19.75 1.36
CA PHE A 249 -3.76 20.36 0.08
C PHE A 249 -5.08 19.85 -0.47
N LEU A 250 -6.17 20.23 0.17
CA LEU A 250 -7.53 19.98 -0.32
C LEU A 250 -8.07 21.29 -0.83
N GLY A 251 -8.57 21.31 -2.07
CA GLY A 251 -9.28 22.48 -2.59
C GLY A 251 -10.38 22.91 -1.63
N ASN A 252 -10.63 24.21 -1.56
CA ASN A 252 -11.79 24.68 -0.82
C ASN A 252 -13.05 24.09 -1.50
N ASP A 253 -13.75 23.19 -0.81
CA ASP A 253 -15.14 22.88 -1.14
C ASP A 253 -15.93 24.19 -0.95
N LYS A 254 -16.06 24.97 -2.03
CA LYS A 254 -17.01 26.08 -2.13
C LYS A 254 -18.26 25.57 -2.82
#